data_AF-A0A2A6LWR2-F1
#
_entry.id   AF-A0A2A6LWR2-F1
#
_cell.length_a   1.000
_cell.length_b   1.000
_cell.length_c   1.000
_cell.angle_alpha   90.00
_cell.angle_beta   90.00
_cell.angle_gamma   90.00
#
_symmetry.space_group_name_H-M   'P 1'
#
loop_
_entity.id
_entity.type
_entity.pdbx_description
1 polymer ?
#
loop_
_entity_poly.entity_id
_entity_poly.type
_entity_poly.pdbx_seq_one_letter_code
_entity_poly.pdbx_strand_id
1 'polypeptide(L)'
;MEPVRRSIKEPISAIFQAWELLSSAAEAHLNGDRANAEALFRRADLTAVWSWINPAWTRPDLNVRISKPDGDTQIIPPIKRDALRDPPRNVKAAVLARDGYQCRYCGIPVVHADIRKIAHELYPDAVPWDWRDPRKQHAAFQCLWLQYDHVVPHSHGGSSSEENIVISCALCNFGKDRFTLKQLGLSDPRLRPPVPISWDGLEAMRVCAPPRLKRRPNASHGKADVREALASASKENAAHFNAFFLPGGWVRGGYLYTPPIAGKERWFKIGPELIAEPVTRNGIAGCRLLCDPALFRRRGLSPEAFLDQGSTSP
;
A
#
# COMPACT_ATOMS: atom_id res chain seq x y z
N MET A 1 -13.44 -5.92 -36.25
CA MET A 1 -13.01 -5.54 -34.88
C MET A 1 -12.51 -6.79 -34.21
N GLU A 2 -11.31 -6.79 -33.62
CA GLU A 2 -10.88 -7.90 -32.77
C GLU A 2 -11.86 -8.07 -31.60
N PRO A 3 -12.13 -9.31 -31.16
CA PRO A 3 -13.02 -9.55 -30.03
C PRO A 3 -12.43 -8.95 -28.76
N VAL A 4 -13.26 -8.22 -28.01
CA VAL A 4 -12.87 -7.61 -26.74
C VAL A 4 -12.48 -8.70 -25.74
N ARG A 5 -11.29 -8.60 -25.15
CA ARG A 5 -10.75 -9.61 -24.23
C ARG A 5 -11.31 -9.41 -22.82
N ARG A 6 -11.30 -10.47 -22.01
CA ARG A 6 -11.64 -10.40 -20.57
C ARG A 6 -10.42 -10.22 -19.67
N SER A 7 -9.25 -10.57 -20.18
CA SER A 7 -8.00 -10.66 -19.43
C SER A 7 -6.83 -10.07 -20.24
N ILE A 8 -5.82 -9.58 -19.54
CA ILE A 8 -4.53 -9.17 -20.14
C ILE A 8 -3.86 -10.38 -20.79
N LYS A 9 -3.89 -11.50 -20.06
CA LYS A 9 -3.33 -12.79 -20.43
C LYS A 9 -4.28 -13.88 -19.99
N GLU A 10 -4.47 -14.88 -20.86
CA GLU A 10 -5.32 -16.03 -20.54
C GLU A 10 -4.69 -16.87 -19.43
N PRO A 11 -5.44 -17.24 -18.37
CA PRO A 11 -4.95 -18.13 -17.34
C PRO A 11 -4.47 -19.48 -17.89
N ILE A 12 -3.43 -20.04 -17.28
CA ILE A 12 -2.91 -21.37 -17.62
C ILE A 12 -3.31 -22.39 -16.54
N SER A 13 -3.38 -23.68 -16.91
CA SER A 13 -3.73 -24.77 -15.98
C SER A 13 -2.88 -24.82 -14.71
N ALA A 14 -1.59 -24.47 -14.82
CA ALA A 14 -0.67 -24.43 -13.67
C ALA A 14 -1.11 -23.46 -12.56
N ILE A 15 -1.89 -22.41 -12.88
CA ILE A 15 -2.43 -21.50 -11.87
C ILE A 15 -3.47 -22.22 -11.01
N PHE A 16 -4.35 -23.00 -11.64
CA PHE A 16 -5.37 -23.78 -10.94
C PHE A 16 -4.75 -24.94 -10.15
N GLN A 17 -3.69 -25.57 -10.68
CA GLN A 17 -2.90 -26.55 -9.93
C GLN A 17 -2.26 -25.92 -8.68
N ALA A 18 -1.62 -24.75 -8.81
CA ALA A 18 -1.03 -24.06 -7.67
C ALA A 18 -2.10 -23.67 -6.63
N TRP A 19 -3.25 -23.21 -7.11
CA TRP A 19 -4.41 -22.91 -6.29
C TRP A 19 -4.88 -24.12 -5.47
N GLU A 20 -5.11 -25.27 -6.12
CA GLU A 20 -5.48 -26.53 -5.45
C GLU A 20 -4.45 -26.94 -4.39
N LEU A 21 -3.16 -26.88 -4.72
CA LEU A 21 -2.07 -27.19 -3.80
C LEU A 21 -2.04 -26.25 -2.59
N LEU A 22 -2.32 -24.96 -2.76
CA LEU A 22 -2.39 -24.02 -1.64
C LEU A 22 -3.57 -24.32 -0.71
N SER A 23 -4.73 -24.69 -1.24
CA SER A 23 -5.86 -25.15 -0.41
C SER A 23 -5.53 -26.42 0.35
N SER A 24 -4.99 -27.43 -0.32
CA SER A 24 -4.58 -28.66 0.36
C SER A 24 -3.50 -28.40 1.42
N ALA A 25 -2.59 -27.46 1.18
CA ALA A 25 -1.58 -27.06 2.16
C ALA A 25 -2.21 -26.40 3.40
N ALA A 26 -3.18 -25.51 3.19
CA ALA A 26 -3.93 -24.88 4.28
C ALA A 26 -4.73 -25.91 5.09
N GLU A 27 -5.43 -26.84 4.43
CA GLU A 27 -6.17 -27.92 5.09
C GLU A 27 -5.26 -28.86 5.89
N ALA A 28 -4.13 -29.29 5.31
CA ALA A 28 -3.15 -30.11 6.00
C ALA A 28 -2.62 -29.41 7.26
N HIS A 29 -2.32 -28.10 7.18
CA HIS A 29 -1.90 -27.32 8.32
C HIS A 29 -2.97 -27.26 9.42
N LEU A 30 -4.23 -26.98 9.04
CA LEU A 30 -5.36 -26.89 9.97
C LEU A 30 -5.66 -28.22 10.65
N ASN A 31 -5.37 -29.35 9.98
CA ASN A 31 -5.48 -30.69 10.53
C ASN A 31 -4.25 -31.12 11.36
N GLY A 32 -3.26 -30.25 11.55
CA GLY A 32 -2.05 -30.52 12.33
C GLY A 32 -0.94 -31.24 11.57
N ASP A 33 -1.14 -31.58 10.30
CA ASP A 33 -0.13 -32.23 9.44
C ASP A 33 0.81 -31.18 8.82
N ARG A 34 1.72 -30.69 9.66
CA ARG A 34 2.66 -29.63 9.27
C ARG A 34 3.62 -30.04 8.16
N ALA A 35 4.06 -31.30 8.16
CA ALA A 35 5.05 -31.79 7.20
C ALA A 35 4.45 -31.86 5.78
N ASN A 36 3.22 -32.36 5.66
CA ASN A 36 2.51 -32.38 4.38
C ASN A 36 2.16 -30.96 3.90
N ALA A 37 1.70 -30.09 4.81
CA ALA A 37 1.44 -28.69 4.48
C ALA A 37 2.67 -27.98 3.88
N GLU A 38 3.84 -28.17 4.49
CA GLU A 38 5.10 -27.62 4.00
C GLU A 38 5.47 -28.15 2.61
N ALA A 39 5.32 -29.46 2.39
CA ALA A 39 5.56 -30.09 1.09
C ALA A 39 4.60 -29.57 0.00
N LEU A 40 3.32 -29.37 0.35
CA LEU A 40 2.31 -28.85 -0.57
C LEU A 40 2.55 -27.38 -0.90
N PHE A 41 2.92 -26.54 0.08
CA PHE A 41 3.36 -25.16 -0.19
C PHE A 41 4.53 -25.14 -1.18
N ARG A 42 5.60 -25.93 -0.94
CA ARG A 42 6.73 -26.01 -1.89
C ARG A 42 6.29 -26.41 -3.30
N ARG A 43 5.39 -27.39 -3.42
CA ARG A 43 4.86 -27.84 -4.71
C ARG A 43 4.00 -26.79 -5.41
N ALA A 44 3.35 -25.89 -4.66
CA ALA A 44 2.58 -24.79 -5.22
C ALA A 44 3.48 -23.70 -5.84
N ASP A 45 4.77 -23.64 -5.50
CA ASP A 45 5.73 -22.66 -6.04
C ASP A 45 6.18 -23.00 -7.48
N LEU A 46 5.24 -22.94 -8.43
CA LEU A 46 5.45 -23.40 -9.80
C LEU A 46 6.13 -22.33 -10.68
N THR A 47 7.27 -22.69 -11.29
CA THR A 47 7.99 -21.86 -12.28
C THR A 47 7.12 -21.45 -13.47
N ALA A 48 6.16 -22.29 -13.88
CA ALA A 48 5.22 -21.98 -14.95
C ALA A 48 4.31 -20.78 -14.58
N VAL A 49 3.90 -20.70 -13.31
CA VAL A 49 3.09 -19.58 -12.79
C VAL A 49 3.93 -18.29 -12.76
N TRP A 50 5.18 -18.36 -12.30
CA TRP A 50 6.11 -17.23 -12.35
C TRP A 50 6.33 -16.71 -13.78
N SER A 51 6.64 -17.61 -14.70
CA SER A 51 6.81 -17.30 -16.13
C SER A 51 5.56 -16.72 -16.77
N TRP A 52 4.38 -17.12 -16.27
CA TRP A 52 3.12 -16.56 -16.72
C TRP A 52 2.95 -15.10 -16.27
N ILE A 53 3.22 -14.80 -14.99
CA ILE A 53 2.94 -13.48 -14.43
C ILE A 53 3.98 -12.41 -14.74
N ASN A 54 5.27 -12.76 -14.63
CA ASN A 54 6.35 -11.78 -14.55
C ASN A 54 6.43 -10.84 -15.78
N PRO A 55 6.33 -11.29 -17.04
CA PRO A 55 6.49 -10.41 -18.20
C PRO A 55 5.41 -9.32 -18.30
N ALA A 56 4.15 -9.70 -18.04
CA ALA A 56 3.02 -8.77 -18.13
C ALA A 56 2.94 -7.83 -16.92
N TRP A 57 3.46 -8.26 -15.77
CA TRP A 57 3.58 -7.43 -14.58
C TRP A 57 4.71 -6.41 -14.74
N THR A 58 5.90 -6.84 -15.15
CA THR A 58 7.10 -5.98 -15.18
C THR A 58 7.16 -5.01 -16.36
N ARG A 59 6.48 -5.32 -17.46
CA ARG A 59 6.40 -4.47 -18.67
C ARG A 59 4.95 -4.19 -19.06
N PRO A 60 4.21 -3.42 -18.24
CA PRO A 60 2.78 -3.17 -18.47
C PRO A 60 2.50 -2.43 -19.78
N ASP A 61 3.47 -1.66 -20.29
CA ASP A 61 3.41 -0.99 -21.59
C ASP A 61 3.21 -1.96 -22.76
N LEU A 62 3.75 -3.18 -22.66
CA LEU A 62 3.58 -4.21 -23.69
C LEU A 62 2.20 -4.87 -23.68
N ASN A 63 1.38 -4.59 -22.66
CA ASN A 63 0.00 -5.06 -22.60
C ASN A 63 -0.96 -4.17 -23.41
N VAL A 64 -0.52 -2.96 -23.79
CA VAL A 64 -1.30 -2.00 -24.59
C VAL A 64 -1.50 -2.51 -26.00
N ARG A 65 -2.74 -2.52 -26.46
CA ARG A 65 -3.14 -2.90 -27.84
C ARG A 65 -3.39 -1.69 -28.71
N ILE A 66 -3.97 -0.64 -28.12
CA ILE A 66 -4.35 0.58 -28.83
C ILE A 66 -3.83 1.76 -28.01
N SER A 67 -2.81 2.47 -28.50
CA SER A 67 -2.18 3.54 -27.72
C SER A 67 -3.10 4.74 -27.49
N LYS A 68 -3.93 5.08 -28.48
CA LYS A 68 -4.85 6.23 -28.47
C LYS A 68 -6.21 5.82 -29.06
N PRO A 69 -7.05 5.09 -28.31
CA PRO A 69 -8.35 4.70 -28.80
C PRO A 69 -9.31 5.88 -28.84
N ASP A 70 -10.20 5.90 -29.84
CA ASP A 70 -11.17 6.97 -30.01
C ASP A 70 -12.20 7.02 -28.85
N GLY A 71 -12.53 8.24 -28.43
CA GLY A 71 -13.47 8.51 -27.34
C GLY A 71 -13.02 7.93 -25.99
N ASP A 72 -11.72 7.74 -25.77
CA ASP A 72 -11.18 7.32 -24.48
C ASP A 72 -11.02 8.51 -23.52
N THR A 73 -10.96 8.19 -22.23
CA THR A 73 -10.67 9.15 -21.17
C THR A 73 -9.26 9.72 -21.31
N GLN A 74 -9.07 10.96 -20.85
CA GLN A 74 -7.77 11.64 -20.89
C GLN A 74 -7.14 11.66 -19.50
N ILE A 75 -5.80 11.69 -19.47
CA ILE A 75 -5.06 11.90 -18.23
C ILE A 75 -5.43 13.29 -17.68
N ILE A 76 -5.83 13.33 -16.41
CA ILE A 76 -6.18 14.58 -15.73
C ILE A 76 -5.08 15.02 -14.75
N PRO A 77 -4.94 16.35 -14.49
CA PRO A 77 -4.02 16.87 -13.49
C PRO A 77 -4.30 16.32 -12.09
N PRO A 78 -3.27 16.12 -11.23
CA PRO A 78 -3.44 15.57 -9.89
C PRO A 78 -4.49 16.29 -9.02
N ILE A 79 -4.61 17.61 -9.15
CA ILE A 79 -5.60 18.42 -8.39
C ILE A 79 -7.06 18.12 -8.77
N LYS A 80 -7.30 17.53 -9.94
CA LYS A 80 -8.62 17.10 -10.40
C LYS A 80 -8.92 15.62 -10.12
N ARG A 81 -7.93 14.87 -9.60
CA ARG A 81 -8.12 13.45 -9.27
C ARG A 81 -8.78 13.31 -7.91
N ASP A 82 -9.41 12.17 -7.68
CA ASP A 82 -9.91 11.80 -6.37
C ASP A 82 -8.78 11.96 -5.32
N ALA A 83 -9.08 12.66 -4.23
CA ALA A 83 -8.14 12.87 -3.13
C ALA A 83 -7.76 11.54 -2.46
N LEU A 84 -8.65 10.55 -2.49
CA LEU A 84 -8.38 9.20 -2.05
C LEU A 84 -7.86 8.39 -3.23
N ARG A 85 -6.58 8.00 -3.18
CA ARG A 85 -6.00 7.03 -4.14
C ARG A 85 -6.14 5.59 -3.66
N ASP A 86 -5.96 5.35 -2.37
CA ASP A 86 -6.17 4.02 -1.78
C ASP A 86 -7.63 3.93 -1.29
N PRO A 87 -8.41 2.93 -1.73
CA PRO A 87 -9.79 2.76 -1.27
C PRO A 87 -9.83 2.57 0.25
N PRO A 88 -10.73 3.27 0.97
CA PRO A 88 -10.86 3.12 2.42
C PRO A 88 -11.37 1.72 2.79
N ARG A 89 -11.21 1.34 4.06
CA ARG A 89 -11.50 -0.03 4.54
C ARG A 89 -12.94 -0.47 4.27
N ASN A 90 -13.91 0.43 4.43
CA ASN A 90 -15.32 0.13 4.15
C ASN A 90 -15.55 -0.17 2.67
N VAL A 91 -14.90 0.55 1.75
CA VAL A 91 -14.97 0.27 0.31
C VAL A 91 -14.31 -1.06 -0.01
N LYS A 92 -13.13 -1.34 0.56
CA LYS A 92 -12.46 -2.64 0.38
C LYS A 92 -13.34 -3.80 0.85
N ALA A 93 -13.98 -3.66 2.01
CA ALA A 93 -14.89 -4.67 2.54
C ALA A 93 -16.12 -4.88 1.62
N ALA A 94 -16.75 -3.80 1.15
CA ALA A 94 -17.90 -3.90 0.26
C ALA A 94 -17.54 -4.51 -1.10
N VAL A 95 -16.40 -4.11 -1.69
CA VAL A 95 -15.87 -4.69 -2.93
C VAL A 95 -15.57 -6.18 -2.76
N LEU A 96 -14.93 -6.58 -1.65
CA LEU A 96 -14.65 -7.99 -1.37
C LEU A 96 -15.94 -8.80 -1.19
N ALA A 97 -16.94 -8.24 -0.51
CA ALA A 97 -18.25 -8.89 -0.34
C ALA A 97 -18.97 -9.06 -1.68
N ARG A 98 -18.88 -8.05 -2.56
CA ARG A 98 -19.50 -8.07 -3.89
C ARG A 98 -18.81 -9.04 -4.85
N ASP A 99 -17.48 -9.03 -4.90
CA ASP A 99 -16.71 -9.73 -5.92
C ASP A 99 -16.20 -11.11 -5.47
N GLY A 100 -16.16 -11.35 -4.17
CA GLY A 100 -15.56 -12.55 -3.59
C GLY A 100 -14.06 -12.65 -3.85
N TYR A 101 -13.51 -13.85 -3.64
CA TYR A 101 -12.09 -14.14 -3.82
C TYR A 101 -11.77 -14.55 -5.26
N GLN A 102 -12.35 -13.84 -6.24
CA GLN A 102 -12.13 -14.07 -7.66
C GLN A 102 -11.70 -12.78 -8.39
N CYS A 103 -10.69 -12.89 -9.25
CA CYS A 103 -10.31 -11.78 -10.11
C CYS A 103 -11.43 -11.44 -11.10
N ARG A 104 -11.96 -10.21 -11.03
CA ARG A 104 -13.02 -9.69 -11.91
C ARG A 104 -12.60 -9.51 -13.37
N TYR A 105 -11.31 -9.65 -13.69
CA TYR A 105 -10.82 -9.69 -15.08
C TYR A 105 -10.68 -11.13 -15.57
N CYS A 106 -9.61 -11.83 -15.17
CA CYS A 106 -9.27 -13.14 -15.70
C CYS A 106 -9.97 -14.33 -15.02
N GLY A 107 -10.70 -14.12 -13.92
CA GLY A 107 -11.46 -15.18 -13.25
C GLY A 107 -10.65 -16.12 -12.36
N ILE A 108 -9.34 -15.95 -12.24
CA ILE A 108 -8.54 -16.78 -11.33
C ILE A 108 -8.90 -16.47 -9.86
N PRO A 109 -8.83 -17.48 -8.97
CA PRO A 109 -9.00 -17.26 -7.54
C PRO A 109 -7.89 -16.34 -7.00
N VAL A 110 -8.18 -15.65 -5.90
CA VAL A 110 -7.22 -14.75 -5.24
C VAL A 110 -7.19 -14.95 -3.73
N VAL A 111 -6.09 -14.54 -3.12
CA VAL A 111 -5.75 -14.72 -1.70
C VAL A 111 -5.26 -13.38 -1.15
N HIS A 112 -5.76 -13.00 0.03
CA HIS A 112 -5.37 -11.75 0.68
C HIS A 112 -3.90 -11.79 1.12
N ALA A 113 -3.20 -10.64 1.05
CA ALA A 113 -1.78 -10.54 1.43
C ALA A 113 -1.50 -10.99 2.87
N ASP A 114 -2.47 -10.87 3.76
CA ASP A 114 -2.33 -11.29 5.16
C ASP A 114 -2.27 -12.81 5.30
N ILE A 115 -2.99 -13.56 4.48
CA ILE A 115 -2.90 -15.03 4.49
C ILE A 115 -1.51 -15.47 4.05
N ARG A 116 -0.97 -14.85 2.99
CA ARG A 116 0.41 -15.06 2.57
C ARG A 116 1.40 -14.76 3.71
N LYS A 117 1.22 -13.67 4.45
CA LYS A 117 2.11 -13.34 5.58
C LYS A 117 2.07 -14.43 6.65
N ILE A 118 0.88 -14.95 6.97
CA ILE A 118 0.71 -16.07 7.90
C ILE A 118 1.44 -17.31 7.37
N ALA A 119 1.22 -17.68 6.10
CA ALA A 119 1.87 -18.83 5.49
C ALA A 119 3.40 -18.69 5.46
N HIS A 120 3.94 -17.50 5.13
CA HIS A 120 5.36 -17.19 5.17
C HIS A 120 5.94 -17.29 6.58
N GLU A 121 5.22 -16.80 7.60
CA GLU A 121 5.69 -16.86 8.98
C GLU A 121 5.69 -18.30 9.52
N LEU A 122 4.70 -19.12 9.13
CA LEU A 122 4.61 -20.53 9.52
C LEU A 122 5.59 -21.43 8.77
N TYR A 123 5.90 -21.07 7.52
CA TYR A 123 6.69 -21.88 6.57
C TYR A 123 7.64 -21.01 5.72
N PRO A 124 8.63 -20.34 6.33
CA PRO A 124 9.46 -19.35 5.64
C PRO A 124 10.25 -19.93 4.45
N ASP A 125 10.69 -21.19 4.54
CA ASP A 125 11.43 -21.86 3.48
C ASP A 125 10.54 -22.38 2.36
N ALA A 126 9.30 -22.78 2.68
CA ALA A 126 8.34 -23.28 1.69
C ALA A 126 7.54 -22.17 1.04
N VAL A 127 7.37 -21.03 1.72
CA VAL A 127 6.67 -19.84 1.25
C VAL A 127 7.62 -18.66 1.35
N PRO A 128 8.69 -18.60 0.54
CA PRO A 128 9.66 -17.52 0.61
C PRO A 128 9.03 -16.20 0.18
N TRP A 129 9.48 -15.09 0.79
CA TRP A 129 9.04 -13.76 0.40
C TRP A 129 10.12 -12.69 0.60
N ASP A 130 11.03 -12.56 -0.35
CA ASP A 130 12.00 -11.46 -0.39
C ASP A 130 11.39 -10.22 -1.06
N TRP A 131 11.19 -9.13 -0.32
CA TRP A 131 10.65 -7.89 -0.86
C TRP A 131 11.60 -7.18 -1.84
N ARG A 132 12.90 -7.50 -1.81
CA ARG A 132 13.94 -6.89 -2.68
C ARG A 132 14.05 -7.60 -4.02
N ASP A 133 13.69 -8.88 -4.07
CA ASP A 133 13.82 -9.71 -5.26
C ASP A 133 12.54 -10.54 -5.48
N PRO A 134 11.62 -10.08 -6.37
CA PRO A 134 10.40 -10.81 -6.70
C PRO A 134 10.63 -12.23 -7.21
N ARG A 135 11.84 -12.57 -7.71
CA ARG A 135 12.18 -13.94 -8.14
C ARG A 135 12.34 -14.90 -6.95
N LYS A 136 12.54 -14.35 -5.75
CA LYS A 136 12.64 -15.11 -4.48
C LYS A 136 11.35 -15.03 -3.66
N GLN A 137 10.23 -14.77 -4.33
CA GLN A 137 8.91 -14.79 -3.72
C GLN A 137 8.12 -15.96 -4.30
N HIS A 138 7.35 -16.63 -3.44
CA HIS A 138 6.51 -17.75 -3.84
C HIS A 138 5.54 -17.37 -4.98
N ALA A 139 5.68 -18.03 -6.14
CA ALA A 139 5.02 -17.69 -7.40
C ALA A 139 3.49 -17.77 -7.31
N ALA A 140 2.93 -18.79 -6.64
CA ALA A 140 1.48 -18.87 -6.47
C ALA A 140 0.92 -17.69 -5.66
N PHE A 141 1.52 -17.38 -4.50
CA PHE A 141 1.10 -16.23 -3.70
C PHE A 141 1.31 -14.89 -4.40
N GLN A 142 2.31 -14.77 -5.30
CA GLN A 142 2.41 -13.62 -6.19
C GLN A 142 1.25 -13.57 -7.19
N CYS A 143 0.97 -14.68 -7.87
CA CYS A 143 -0.05 -14.78 -8.90
C CYS A 143 -1.47 -14.54 -8.38
N LEU A 144 -1.81 -15.22 -7.28
CA LEU A 144 -3.13 -15.16 -6.66
C LEU A 144 -3.26 -13.97 -5.71
N TRP A 145 -2.31 -13.03 -5.67
CA TRP A 145 -2.40 -11.91 -4.74
C TRP A 145 -3.60 -11.02 -5.07
N LEU A 146 -4.55 -10.97 -4.14
CA LEU A 146 -5.72 -10.10 -4.18
C LEU A 146 -5.32 -8.63 -4.18
N GLN A 147 -5.80 -7.90 -5.18
CA GLN A 147 -5.66 -6.45 -5.35
C GLN A 147 -7.02 -5.79 -5.48
N TYR A 148 -7.06 -4.48 -5.16
CA TYR A 148 -8.21 -3.61 -5.37
C TYR A 148 -7.86 -2.67 -6.53
N ASP A 149 -8.34 -2.98 -7.73
CA ASP A 149 -7.98 -2.26 -8.96
C ASP A 149 -9.02 -1.21 -9.32
N HIS A 150 -8.54 -0.04 -9.76
CA HIS A 150 -9.37 1.01 -10.35
C HIS A 150 -9.68 0.68 -11.80
N VAL A 151 -10.95 0.37 -12.12
CA VAL A 151 -11.39 0.04 -13.48
C VAL A 151 -11.11 1.21 -14.43
N VAL A 152 -11.63 2.40 -14.11
CA VAL A 152 -11.14 3.66 -14.67
C VAL A 152 -9.89 4.06 -13.88
N PRO A 153 -8.70 4.20 -14.51
CA PRO A 153 -7.49 4.55 -13.78
C PRO A 153 -7.62 5.86 -13.01
N HIS A 154 -7.02 5.93 -11.81
CA HIS A 154 -6.98 7.16 -11.00
C HIS A 154 -6.38 8.36 -11.78
N SER A 155 -5.37 8.11 -12.62
CA SER A 155 -4.77 9.13 -13.51
C SER A 155 -5.73 9.68 -14.57
N HIS A 156 -6.80 8.94 -14.89
CA HIS A 156 -7.85 9.29 -15.84
C HIS A 156 -9.14 9.75 -15.13
N GLY A 157 -9.07 10.02 -13.81
CA GLY A 157 -10.19 10.51 -13.02
C GLY A 157 -11.07 9.44 -12.38
N GLY A 158 -10.63 8.18 -12.36
CA GLY A 158 -11.33 7.14 -11.61
C GLY A 158 -11.32 7.41 -10.11
N SER A 159 -12.50 7.30 -9.48
CA SER A 159 -12.67 7.39 -8.02
C SER A 159 -12.19 6.12 -7.32
N SER A 160 -11.89 6.23 -6.03
CA SER A 160 -11.67 5.10 -5.13
C SER A 160 -12.97 4.63 -4.44
N SER A 161 -14.08 4.70 -5.17
CA SER A 161 -15.41 4.27 -4.72
C SER A 161 -15.71 2.83 -5.15
N GLU A 162 -16.70 2.20 -4.53
CA GLU A 162 -17.07 0.82 -4.81
C GLU A 162 -17.41 0.58 -6.30
N GLU A 163 -18.00 1.56 -6.98
CA GLU A 163 -18.43 1.49 -8.37
C GLU A 163 -17.25 1.47 -9.37
N ASN A 164 -16.08 1.91 -8.95
CA ASN A 164 -14.88 1.95 -9.79
C ASN A 164 -13.80 0.97 -9.33
N ILE A 165 -13.90 0.41 -8.14
CA ILE A 165 -12.95 -0.57 -7.62
C ILE A 165 -13.48 -1.98 -7.82
N VAL A 166 -12.61 -2.91 -8.26
CA VAL A 166 -12.91 -4.33 -8.38
C VAL A 166 -11.82 -5.19 -7.74
N ILE A 167 -12.18 -6.40 -7.30
CA ILE A 167 -11.18 -7.42 -6.95
C ILE A 167 -10.45 -7.87 -8.22
N SER A 168 -9.12 -7.91 -8.15
CA SER A 168 -8.26 -8.41 -9.22
C SER A 168 -7.08 -9.22 -8.67
N CYS A 169 -6.44 -10.01 -9.53
CA CYS A 169 -5.15 -10.60 -9.21
C CYS A 169 -4.00 -9.61 -9.50
N ALA A 170 -2.81 -9.88 -8.97
CA ALA A 170 -1.64 -9.03 -9.18
C ALA A 170 -1.34 -8.78 -10.66
N LEU A 171 -1.38 -9.80 -11.52
CA LEU A 171 -1.14 -9.60 -12.95
C LEU A 171 -2.09 -8.56 -13.54
N CYS A 172 -3.39 -8.68 -13.26
CA CYS A 172 -4.38 -7.81 -13.86
C CYS A 172 -4.26 -6.37 -13.34
N ASN A 173 -4.07 -6.17 -12.03
CA ASN A 173 -3.88 -4.84 -11.44
C ASN A 173 -2.59 -4.17 -11.92
N PHE A 174 -1.44 -4.82 -11.71
CA PHE A 174 -0.14 -4.21 -12.01
C PHE A 174 0.18 -4.22 -13.51
N GLY A 175 -0.32 -5.21 -14.25
CA GLY A 175 -0.20 -5.25 -15.71
C GLY A 175 -1.11 -4.25 -16.41
N LYS A 176 -2.23 -3.86 -15.79
CA LYS A 176 -3.08 -2.75 -16.26
C LYS A 176 -2.44 -1.40 -15.96
N ASP A 177 -1.81 -1.26 -14.80
CA ASP A 177 -1.13 -0.05 -14.37
C ASP A 177 -2.05 1.19 -14.53
N ARG A 178 -1.62 2.18 -15.31
CA ARG A 178 -2.33 3.42 -15.56
C ARG A 178 -3.21 3.38 -16.81
N PHE A 179 -3.22 2.26 -17.54
CA PHE A 179 -3.89 2.16 -18.84
C PHE A 179 -5.39 1.93 -18.69
N THR A 180 -6.15 2.48 -19.62
CA THR A 180 -7.61 2.28 -19.70
C THR A 180 -7.94 0.90 -20.26
N LEU A 181 -9.16 0.45 -20.03
CA LEU A 181 -9.64 -0.80 -20.62
C LEU A 181 -9.61 -0.76 -22.16
N LYS A 182 -9.93 0.40 -22.76
CA LYS A 182 -9.86 0.59 -24.21
C LYS A 182 -8.43 0.43 -24.73
N GLN A 183 -7.45 1.01 -24.04
CA GLN A 183 -6.04 0.88 -24.42
C GLN A 183 -5.56 -0.58 -24.38
N LEU A 184 -6.07 -1.36 -23.43
CA LEU A 184 -5.74 -2.78 -23.26
C LEU A 184 -6.60 -3.72 -24.12
N GLY A 185 -7.67 -3.20 -24.75
CA GLY A 185 -8.67 -4.01 -25.46
C GLY A 185 -9.45 -4.95 -24.52
N LEU A 186 -9.71 -4.50 -23.29
CA LEU A 186 -10.44 -5.25 -22.27
C LEU A 186 -11.91 -4.82 -22.20
N SER A 187 -12.77 -5.78 -21.89
CA SER A 187 -14.18 -5.55 -21.56
C SER A 187 -14.28 -5.05 -20.12
N ASP A 188 -15.28 -4.20 -19.86
CA ASP A 188 -15.51 -3.69 -18.51
C ASP A 188 -15.96 -4.83 -17.58
N PRO A 189 -15.15 -5.17 -16.56
CA PRO A 189 -15.45 -6.28 -15.67
C PRO A 189 -16.68 -6.04 -14.80
N ARG A 190 -17.18 -4.80 -14.71
CA ARG A 190 -18.37 -4.42 -13.92
C ARG A 190 -19.67 -4.73 -14.65
N LEU A 191 -19.64 -4.86 -15.97
CA LEU A 191 -20.82 -5.15 -16.79
C LEU A 191 -21.27 -6.62 -16.74
N ARG A 192 -20.49 -7.47 -16.09
CA ARG A 192 -20.80 -8.88 -15.86
C ARG A 192 -21.13 -9.09 -14.37
N PRO A 193 -22.05 -9.99 -14.02
CA PRO A 193 -22.30 -10.29 -12.62
C PRO A 193 -21.04 -10.93 -11.99
N PRO A 194 -20.77 -10.67 -10.68
CA PRO A 194 -19.81 -11.49 -9.95
C PRO A 194 -20.21 -12.97 -10.05
N VAL A 195 -19.23 -13.85 -10.23
CA VAL A 195 -19.48 -15.29 -10.24
C VAL A 195 -19.28 -15.81 -8.82
N PRO A 196 -20.30 -16.40 -8.19
CA PRO A 196 -20.12 -17.05 -6.91
C PRO A 196 -19.06 -18.17 -7.03
N ILE A 197 -18.06 -18.15 -6.17
CA ILE A 197 -17.11 -19.25 -6.00
C ILE A 197 -17.23 -19.76 -4.56
N SER A 198 -17.15 -21.08 -4.37
CA SER A 198 -17.17 -21.71 -3.05
C SER A 198 -15.82 -21.60 -2.32
N TRP A 199 -14.99 -20.65 -2.70
CA TRP A 199 -13.64 -20.45 -2.19
C TRP A 199 -13.58 -19.14 -1.43
N ASP A 200 -13.08 -19.21 -0.19
CA ASP A 200 -13.07 -18.09 0.75
C ASP A 200 -11.74 -17.33 0.80
N GLY A 201 -10.76 -17.67 -0.02
CA GLY A 201 -9.45 -17.01 0.03
C GLY A 201 -8.48 -17.61 1.04
N LEU A 202 -8.73 -18.83 1.52
CA LEU A 202 -7.98 -19.51 2.59
C LEU A 202 -8.13 -18.77 3.93
N GLU A 203 -9.28 -18.14 4.17
CA GLU A 203 -9.50 -17.29 5.35
C GLU A 203 -9.44 -18.08 6.66
N ALA A 204 -9.73 -19.38 6.62
CA ALA A 204 -9.51 -20.29 7.75
C ALA A 204 -8.09 -20.21 8.33
N MET A 205 -7.06 -19.93 7.52
CA MET A 205 -5.67 -19.77 7.99
C MET A 205 -5.49 -18.60 8.96
N ARG A 206 -6.43 -17.66 9.06
CA ARG A 206 -6.34 -16.53 10.01
C ARG A 206 -6.32 -16.97 11.46
N VAL A 207 -6.90 -18.12 11.79
CA VAL A 207 -6.84 -18.68 13.17
C VAL A 207 -5.40 -19.06 13.55
N CYS A 208 -4.58 -19.35 12.55
CA CYS A 208 -3.16 -19.70 12.69
C CYS A 208 -2.25 -18.47 12.66
N ALA A 209 -2.81 -17.26 12.55
CA ALA A 209 -2.04 -16.05 12.67
C ALA A 209 -1.35 -16.07 14.04
N PRO A 210 0.00 -16.01 14.08
CA PRO A 210 0.68 -15.95 15.35
C PRO A 210 0.14 -14.77 16.14
N PRO A 211 0.10 -14.88 17.48
CA PRO A 211 -0.32 -13.76 18.31
C PRO A 211 0.48 -12.57 17.83
N ARG A 212 -0.20 -11.52 17.39
CA ARG A 212 0.50 -10.25 17.19
C ARG A 212 1.13 -9.99 18.54
N LEU A 213 2.46 -10.12 18.66
CA LEU A 213 3.20 -9.45 19.71
C LEU A 213 2.57 -8.07 19.66
N LYS A 214 1.88 -7.68 20.74
CA LYS A 214 1.37 -6.31 20.83
C LYS A 214 2.60 -5.52 20.48
N ARG A 215 2.61 -4.89 19.29
CA ARG A 215 3.49 -3.75 19.10
C ARG A 215 3.22 -2.99 20.38
N ARG A 216 4.24 -2.84 21.24
CA ARG A 216 4.16 -1.88 22.35
C ARG A 216 3.39 -0.74 21.75
N PRO A 217 2.20 -0.39 22.28
CA PRO A 217 1.38 0.61 21.63
C PRO A 217 2.36 1.71 21.26
N ASN A 218 2.53 1.97 19.96
CA ASN A 218 3.07 3.28 19.57
C ASN A 218 2.08 4.16 20.28
N ALA A 219 2.51 4.76 21.41
CA ALA A 219 1.63 5.30 22.42
C ALA A 219 0.49 5.91 21.63
N SER A 220 -0.68 5.26 21.72
CA SER A 220 -1.87 5.90 21.23
C SER A 220 -1.83 7.15 22.07
N HIS A 221 -1.42 8.26 21.47
CA HIS A 221 -1.77 9.56 21.97
C HIS A 221 -3.28 9.61 21.69
N GLY A 222 -4.03 8.77 22.41
CA GLY A 222 -5.28 9.19 23.00
C GLY A 222 -4.94 10.52 23.60
N LYS A 223 -5.77 11.50 23.24
CA LYS A 223 -5.70 12.90 23.61
C LYS A 223 -5.26 13.02 25.08
N ALA A 224 -3.95 12.96 25.32
CA ALA A 224 -3.33 13.29 26.56
C ALA A 224 -3.20 14.80 26.42
N ASP A 225 -3.98 15.48 27.25
CA ASP A 225 -4.00 16.92 27.32
C ASP A 225 -2.55 17.41 27.34
N VAL A 226 -2.19 18.23 26.36
CA VAL A 226 -0.80 18.66 26.07
C VAL A 226 -0.11 19.23 27.32
N ARG A 227 -0.92 19.66 28.31
CA ARG A 227 -0.50 20.12 29.63
C ARG A 227 0.18 19.07 30.51
N GLU A 228 -0.15 17.79 30.42
CA GLU A 228 0.35 16.78 31.35
C GLU A 228 1.71 16.20 30.92
N ALA A 229 1.99 16.15 29.61
CA ALA A 229 3.30 15.73 29.06
C ALA A 229 4.41 16.77 29.29
N LEU A 230 4.05 18.04 29.51
CA LEU A 230 4.98 19.13 29.84
C LEU A 230 5.56 19.02 31.26
N ALA A 231 4.93 18.25 32.16
CA ALA A 231 5.37 18.12 33.55
C ALA A 231 6.45 17.05 33.76
N SER A 232 6.65 16.12 32.82
CA SER A 232 7.53 14.95 33.00
C SER A 232 8.80 14.92 32.14
N ALA A 233 9.10 15.97 31.38
CA ALA A 233 10.38 16.08 30.69
C ALA A 233 11.48 16.41 31.71
N SER A 234 12.36 15.45 31.97
CA SER A 234 13.54 15.64 32.82
C SER A 234 14.43 16.75 32.26
N LYS A 235 14.83 17.67 33.15
CA LYS A 235 15.63 18.87 32.88
C LYS A 235 17.00 18.61 32.19
N GLU A 236 17.42 17.37 32.04
CA GLU A 236 18.75 17.00 31.53
C GLU A 236 18.86 16.93 29.99
N ASN A 237 17.78 16.68 29.24
CA ASN A 237 17.84 16.61 27.76
C ASN A 237 17.59 17.94 27.03
N ALA A 238 17.21 19.00 27.74
CA ALA A 238 16.95 20.32 27.15
C ALA A 238 18.24 21.08 26.78
N ALA A 239 19.42 20.64 27.24
CA ALA A 239 20.68 21.35 27.08
C ALA A 239 21.33 21.25 25.68
N HIS A 240 20.84 20.36 24.79
CA HIS A 240 21.44 20.13 23.45
C HIS A 240 20.53 20.54 22.28
N PHE A 241 19.35 21.10 22.55
CA PHE A 241 18.41 21.49 21.51
C PHE A 241 18.31 23.00 21.37
N ASN A 242 18.37 23.48 20.13
CA ASN A 242 18.17 24.89 19.81
C ASN A 242 16.72 25.13 19.40
N ALA A 243 16.22 26.32 19.72
CA ALA A 243 14.92 26.77 19.26
C ALA A 243 15.04 27.44 17.89
N PHE A 244 14.17 27.05 16.96
CA PHE A 244 14.08 27.61 15.62
C PHE A 244 12.65 28.05 15.30
N PHE A 245 12.48 29.07 14.48
CA PHE A 245 11.19 29.50 13.97
C PHE A 245 11.14 29.35 12.44
N LEU A 246 10.13 28.64 11.95
CA LEU A 246 9.87 28.45 10.53
C LEU A 246 8.58 29.19 10.13
N PRO A 247 8.70 30.39 9.52
CA PRO A 247 7.57 31.15 9.00
C PRO A 247 6.74 30.34 8.00
N GLY A 248 5.42 30.39 8.12
CA GLY A 248 4.49 29.69 7.24
C GLY A 248 4.53 28.16 7.34
N GLY A 249 5.32 27.58 8.24
CA GLY A 249 5.35 26.14 8.47
C GLY A 249 4.06 25.62 9.10
N TRP A 250 3.66 24.40 8.73
CA TRP A 250 2.45 23.76 9.27
C TRP A 250 2.66 22.28 9.58
N VAL A 251 1.91 21.76 10.55
CA VAL A 251 1.99 20.35 10.96
C VAL A 251 0.82 19.57 10.38
N ARG A 252 1.10 18.41 9.78
CA ARG A 252 0.08 17.45 9.31
C ARG A 252 0.61 16.02 9.41
N GLY A 253 -0.17 15.12 10.02
CA GLY A 253 0.14 13.68 10.03
C GLY A 253 1.47 13.30 10.69
N GLY A 254 1.91 14.02 11.73
CA GLY A 254 3.18 13.76 12.42
C GLY A 254 4.41 14.32 11.70
N TYR A 255 4.20 15.15 10.68
CA TYR A 255 5.26 15.85 9.96
C TYR A 255 5.03 17.36 10.00
N LEU A 256 6.12 18.11 10.11
CA LEU A 256 6.17 19.53 9.86
C LEU A 256 6.54 19.76 8.40
N TYR A 257 5.80 20.61 7.72
CA TYR A 257 6.06 21.05 6.36
C TYR A 257 6.47 22.52 6.36
N THR A 258 7.34 22.89 5.43
CA THR A 258 7.73 24.30 5.19
C THR A 258 7.16 24.78 3.87
N PRO A 259 6.88 26.09 3.73
CA PRO A 259 6.84 26.72 2.42
C PRO A 259 8.15 26.47 1.65
N PRO A 260 8.16 26.60 0.32
CA PRO A 260 9.40 26.46 -0.46
C PRO A 260 10.49 27.43 0.03
N ILE A 261 11.60 26.89 0.53
CA ILE A 261 12.79 27.67 0.91
C ILE A 261 13.80 27.52 -0.22
N ALA A 262 14.21 28.64 -0.84
CA ALA A 262 15.02 28.65 -2.05
C ALA A 262 14.44 27.74 -3.17
N GLY A 263 13.12 27.82 -3.37
CA GLY A 263 12.39 27.11 -4.43
C GLY A 263 12.19 25.60 -4.20
N LYS A 264 12.49 25.09 -3.00
CA LYS A 264 12.30 23.67 -2.70
C LYS A 264 11.53 23.45 -1.40
N GLU A 265 10.54 22.57 -1.43
CA GLU A 265 9.78 22.16 -0.24
C GLU A 265 10.63 21.28 0.70
N ARG A 266 10.39 21.38 2.00
CA ARG A 266 11.04 20.56 3.03
C ARG A 266 10.00 20.05 4.02
N TRP A 267 10.32 18.90 4.61
CA TRP A 267 9.53 18.33 5.68
C TRP A 267 10.41 17.68 6.75
N PHE A 268 9.91 17.70 7.98
CA PHE A 268 10.58 17.19 9.17
C PHE A 268 9.65 16.23 9.88
N LYS A 269 10.18 15.07 10.28
CA LYS A 269 9.43 14.12 11.10
C LYS A 269 9.40 14.64 12.53
N ILE A 270 8.20 14.78 13.10
CA ILE A 270 8.03 15.16 14.50
C ILE A 270 8.20 13.91 15.36
N GLY A 271 8.95 14.04 16.44
CA GLY A 271 9.27 12.93 17.33
C GLY A 271 10.28 13.33 18.41
N PRO A 272 10.91 12.37 19.10
CA PRO A 272 11.81 12.65 20.22
C PRO A 272 13.00 13.57 19.88
N GLU A 273 13.41 13.63 18.61
CA GLU A 273 14.55 14.44 18.14
C GLU A 273 14.13 15.82 17.58
N LEU A 274 12.83 16.05 17.39
CA LEU A 274 12.29 17.30 16.85
C LEU A 274 10.85 17.50 17.31
N ILE A 275 10.68 18.48 18.19
CA ILE A 275 9.38 18.97 18.62
C ILE A 275 9.02 20.14 17.72
N ALA A 276 7.77 20.23 17.27
CA ALA A 276 7.27 21.34 16.46
C ALA A 276 5.92 21.81 17.00
N GLU A 277 5.80 23.11 17.26
CA GLU A 277 4.63 23.75 17.83
C GLU A 277 4.18 24.90 16.93
N PRO A 278 2.91 24.97 16.51
CA PRO A 278 2.39 26.14 15.81
C PRO A 278 2.52 27.38 16.70
N VAL A 279 3.15 28.44 16.19
CA VAL A 279 3.30 29.71 16.90
C VAL A 279 3.11 30.88 15.94
N THR A 280 2.69 32.01 16.47
CA THR A 280 2.73 33.28 15.75
C THR A 280 3.84 34.15 16.32
N ARG A 281 4.82 34.55 15.50
CA ARG A 281 5.88 35.50 15.88
C ARG A 281 5.69 36.77 15.08
N ASN A 282 5.54 37.92 15.75
CA ASN A 282 5.39 39.23 15.11
C ASN A 282 4.29 39.26 14.02
N GLY A 283 3.16 38.62 14.27
CA GLY A 283 2.03 38.54 13.34
C GLY A 283 2.19 37.51 12.21
N ILE A 284 3.31 36.80 12.13
CA ILE A 284 3.55 35.75 11.13
C ILE A 284 3.26 34.38 11.75
N ALA A 285 2.28 33.67 11.20
CA ALA A 285 2.00 32.29 11.57
C ALA A 285 3.11 31.36 11.05
N GLY A 286 3.53 30.40 11.87
CA GLY A 286 4.54 29.41 11.52
C GLY A 286 4.64 28.33 12.58
N CYS A 287 5.79 27.65 12.65
CA CYS A 287 6.07 26.66 13.68
C CYS A 287 7.38 26.97 14.40
N ARG A 288 7.38 26.86 15.73
CA ARG A 288 8.58 26.83 16.57
C ARG A 288 9.05 25.39 16.70
N LEU A 289 10.33 25.16 16.49
CA LEU A 289 10.96 23.85 16.55
C LEU A 289 11.97 23.83 17.68
N LEU A 290 12.03 22.71 18.41
CA LEU A 290 13.11 22.42 19.35
C LEU A 290 13.80 21.15 18.86
N CYS A 291 15.02 21.31 18.33
CA CYS A 291 15.75 20.20 17.72
C CYS A 291 17.24 20.47 17.55
N ASP A 292 18.01 19.44 17.15
CA ASP A 292 19.44 19.57 16.88
C ASP A 292 19.64 20.34 15.55
N PRO A 293 20.53 21.36 15.47
CA PRO A 293 20.83 22.09 14.25
C PRO A 293 21.19 21.21 13.05
N ALA A 294 21.79 20.03 13.27
CA ALA A 294 22.14 19.08 12.22
C ALA A 294 20.94 18.66 11.37
N LEU A 295 19.71 18.69 11.90
CA LEU A 295 18.50 18.34 11.14
C LEU A 295 18.18 19.33 10.02
N PHE A 296 18.52 20.61 10.18
CA PHE A 296 18.44 21.63 9.14
C PHE A 296 19.54 21.44 8.09
N ARG A 297 20.78 21.19 8.54
CA ARG A 297 21.93 20.97 7.65
C ARG A 297 21.73 19.77 6.72
N ARG A 298 21.19 18.65 7.22
CA ARG A 298 20.82 17.46 6.42
C ARG A 298 19.81 17.77 5.29
N ARG A 299 19.08 18.88 5.40
CA ARG A 299 18.09 19.35 4.43
C ARG A 299 18.60 20.52 3.58
N GLY A 300 19.89 20.81 3.66
CA GLY A 300 20.53 21.92 2.95
C GLY A 300 20.04 23.29 3.42
N LEU A 301 19.63 23.40 4.69
CA LEU A 301 19.23 24.66 5.32
C LEU A 301 20.33 25.10 6.30
N SER A 302 20.59 26.41 6.37
CA SER A 302 21.42 27.01 7.42
C SER A 302 20.55 27.19 8.66
N PRO A 303 20.81 26.47 9.77
CA PRO A 303 20.03 26.60 11.01
C PRO A 303 20.04 28.03 11.56
N GLU A 304 21.14 28.74 11.35
CA GLU A 304 21.39 30.09 11.87
C GLU A 304 20.37 31.09 11.31
N ALA A 305 19.88 30.87 10.08
CA ALA A 305 18.84 31.68 9.44
C ALA A 305 17.44 31.52 10.07
N PHE A 306 17.24 30.51 10.91
CA PHE A 306 15.94 30.17 11.50
C PHE A 306 15.97 30.19 13.02
N LEU A 307 17.03 30.68 13.67
CA LEU A 307 17.09 30.73 15.13
C LEU A 307 15.91 31.54 15.68
N ASP A 308 15.15 30.95 16.62
CA ASP A 308 14.03 31.61 17.25
C ASP A 308 14.56 32.59 18.29
N GLN A 309 14.74 33.84 17.91
CA GLN A 309 15.19 34.91 18.79
C GLN A 309 14.08 35.39 19.76
N GLY A 310 12.92 34.72 19.79
CA GLY A 310 11.82 35.00 20.69
C GLY A 310 11.88 34.19 21.99
N SER A 311 12.15 34.89 23.09
CA SER A 311 12.06 34.53 24.52
C SER A 311 13.14 33.60 25.09
N THR A 312 14.20 34.21 25.63
CA THR A 312 14.70 33.86 26.97
C THR A 312 13.56 34.08 27.98
N SER A 313 13.09 32.99 28.60
CA SER A 313 12.15 32.99 29.73
C SER A 313 12.78 33.68 30.96
N PRO A 314 11.98 34.10 31.96
CA PRO A 314 11.23 33.16 32.80
C PRO A 314 9.78 32.94 32.36
#